data_AF-A0A2C6DH79-F1
#
_entry.id   AF-A0A2C6DH79-F1
#
_cell.length_a   1.000
_cell.length_b   1.000
_cell.length_c   1.000
_cell.angle_alpha   90.00
_cell.angle_beta   90.00
_cell.angle_gamma   90.00
#
_symmetry.space_group_name_H-M   'P 1'
#
loop_
_entity.id
_entity.type
_entity.pdbx_description
1 polymer ?
#
loop_
_entity_poly.entity_id
_entity_poly.type
_entity_poly.pdbx_seq_one_letter_code
_entity_poly.pdbx_strand_id
1 'polypeptide(L)'
;MAKMSDYISLSGLSISRELFLLQLEKLDAYIEQNSSPAVWSYQIPELGEGGACSLFGHLQEAPFLLSDYVEKNTVNEQSLAKLQTIVSAVVEFTAVDWFGIYQARATNEGKQLLKLAYSGAPSRPLFPITEAFAATSNNIQTVLSAKARVINDIPQYVVSGGEYYTCDPKVKAETCMPLFDDAQNCIGIIDAEAFSESFFNEEILALLAAACTRIPDYLPE
;
A
#
# COMPACT_ATOMS: atom_id res chain seq x y z
N MET A 1 1.35 2.27 22.93
CA MET A 1 2.44 1.30 23.17
C MET A 1 2.06 -0.14 22.85
N ALA A 2 0.89 -0.67 23.26
CA ALA A 2 0.48 -2.05 22.92
C ALA A 2 0.22 -2.28 21.40
N LYS A 3 -0.29 -1.27 20.66
CA LYS A 3 -0.46 -1.34 19.18
C LYS A 3 0.84 -1.65 18.41
N MET A 4 2.00 -1.28 18.98
CA MET A 4 3.29 -1.22 18.27
C MET A 4 4.19 -2.43 18.54
N SER A 5 4.05 -3.11 19.68
CA SER A 5 4.90 -4.25 20.05
C SER A 5 4.60 -5.51 19.22
N ASP A 6 3.38 -5.61 18.71
CA ASP A 6 2.88 -6.85 18.14
C ASP A 6 2.88 -6.82 16.62
N TYR A 7 3.01 -5.65 15.98
CA TYR A 7 2.96 -5.51 14.52
C TYR A 7 3.95 -6.44 13.80
N ILE A 8 5.20 -6.50 14.27
CA ILE A 8 6.26 -7.35 13.67
C ILE A 8 5.82 -8.82 13.70
N SER A 9 5.32 -9.29 14.84
CA SER A 9 4.83 -10.67 15.02
C SER A 9 3.58 -10.95 14.17
N LEU A 10 2.61 -10.03 14.19
CA LEU A 10 1.35 -10.15 13.45
C LEU A 10 1.59 -10.20 11.94
N SER A 11 2.40 -9.28 11.41
CA SER A 11 2.74 -9.23 9.98
C SER A 11 3.67 -10.37 9.55
N GLY A 12 4.41 -10.98 10.47
CA GLY A 12 5.42 -12.00 10.15
C GLY A 12 6.71 -11.43 9.56
N LEU A 13 6.94 -10.11 9.70
CA LEU A 13 8.20 -9.49 9.31
C LEU A 13 9.35 -9.92 10.24
N SER A 14 10.55 -9.96 9.68
CA SER A 14 11.79 -10.18 10.44
C SER A 14 12.61 -8.90 10.43
N ILE A 15 12.29 -7.99 11.35
CA ILE A 15 13.00 -6.71 11.53
C ILE A 15 13.33 -6.47 13.01
N SER A 16 14.40 -5.73 13.28
CA SER A 16 14.77 -5.28 14.62
C SER A 16 13.72 -4.35 15.22
N ARG A 17 13.33 -4.64 16.47
CA ARG A 17 12.43 -3.77 17.24
C ARG A 17 13.02 -2.39 17.48
N GLU A 18 14.32 -2.30 17.70
CA GLU A 18 15.02 -1.02 17.91
C GLU A 18 14.92 -0.16 16.65
N LEU A 19 15.19 -0.76 15.49
CA LEU A 19 15.10 -0.08 14.20
C LEU A 19 13.68 0.36 13.88
N PHE A 20 12.69 -0.49 14.15
CA PHE A 20 11.28 -0.15 14.02
C PHE A 20 10.89 1.08 14.87
N LEU A 21 11.30 1.12 16.15
CA LEU A 21 11.00 2.27 17.02
C LEU A 21 11.69 3.54 16.54
N LEU A 22 12.94 3.45 16.09
CA LEU A 22 13.68 4.58 15.51
C LEU A 22 12.98 5.15 14.27
N GLN A 23 12.56 4.29 13.35
CA GLN A 23 11.86 4.74 12.14
C GLN A 23 10.48 5.30 12.45
N LEU A 24 9.82 4.81 13.50
CA LEU A 24 8.55 5.35 13.95
C LEU A 24 8.67 6.76 14.52
N GLU A 25 9.66 7.01 15.38
CA GLU A 25 9.93 8.37 15.88
C GLU A 25 10.27 9.33 14.74
N LYS A 26 11.06 8.88 13.78
CA LYS A 26 11.39 9.65 12.56
C LYS A 26 10.15 9.98 11.74
N LEU A 27 9.26 9.01 11.53
CA LEU A 27 8.03 9.19 10.77
C LEU A 27 7.05 10.13 11.50
N ASP A 28 6.89 9.97 12.81
CA ASP A 28 6.03 10.84 13.62
C ASP A 28 6.47 12.30 13.53
N ALA A 29 7.77 12.56 13.69
CA ALA A 29 8.32 13.90 13.53
C ALA A 29 8.05 14.49 12.14
N TYR A 30 8.12 13.68 11.08
CA TYR A 30 7.80 14.13 9.72
C TYR A 30 6.32 14.49 9.57
N ILE A 31 5.41 13.64 10.06
CA ILE A 31 3.95 13.85 9.99
C ILE A 31 3.51 15.11 10.76
N GLU A 32 4.21 15.44 11.85
CA GLU A 32 3.96 16.64 12.64
C GLU A 32 4.43 17.93 11.94
N GLN A 33 5.58 17.86 11.26
CA GLN A 33 6.23 19.04 10.65
C GLN A 33 5.78 19.33 9.23
N ASN A 34 5.21 18.33 8.54
CA ASN A 34 4.82 18.43 7.15
C ASN A 34 3.32 18.25 6.96
N SER A 35 2.83 18.76 5.84
CA SER A 35 1.45 18.57 5.41
C SER A 35 1.41 18.48 3.90
N SER A 36 0.64 17.53 3.40
CA SER A 36 0.36 17.34 1.98
C SER A 36 -1.13 17.62 1.73
N PRO A 37 -1.52 18.15 0.56
CA PRO A 37 -2.93 18.29 0.23
C PRO A 37 -3.58 16.91 0.04
N ALA A 38 -4.87 16.81 0.34
CA ALA A 38 -5.63 15.61 0.01
C ALA A 38 -5.76 15.44 -1.51
N VAL A 39 -5.68 14.20 -1.98
CA VAL A 39 -5.86 13.85 -3.39
C VAL A 39 -7.20 13.13 -3.54
N TRP A 40 -8.16 13.79 -4.21
CA TRP A 40 -9.51 13.25 -4.42
C TRP A 40 -9.72 12.61 -5.80
N SER A 41 -8.77 12.80 -6.72
CA SER A 41 -8.85 12.22 -8.04
C SER A 41 -7.46 11.97 -8.60
N TYR A 42 -7.36 10.93 -9.42
CA TYR A 42 -6.11 10.55 -10.06
C TYR A 42 -6.35 9.76 -11.34
N GLN A 43 -5.39 9.80 -12.25
CA GLN A 43 -5.43 9.03 -13.48
C GLN A 43 -5.20 7.55 -13.18
N ILE A 44 -5.91 6.70 -13.93
CA ILE A 44 -5.80 5.23 -13.83
C ILE A 44 -5.65 4.63 -15.22
N PRO A 45 -4.96 3.47 -15.33
CA PRO A 45 -4.89 2.76 -16.59
C PRO A 45 -6.26 2.21 -17.00
N GLU A 46 -6.46 2.03 -18.30
CA GLU A 46 -7.50 1.16 -18.83
C GLU A 46 -7.31 -0.26 -18.30
N LEU A 47 -8.40 -0.98 -18.08
CA LEU A 47 -8.35 -2.38 -17.69
C LEU A 47 -8.55 -3.24 -18.94
N GLY A 48 -7.73 -4.29 -19.07
CA GLY A 48 -7.86 -5.28 -20.14
C GLY A 48 -9.11 -6.15 -20.00
N GLU A 49 -9.29 -7.07 -20.94
CA GLU A 49 -10.45 -7.96 -20.99
C GLU A 49 -10.66 -8.71 -19.67
N GLY A 50 -11.88 -8.68 -19.14
CA GLY A 50 -12.23 -9.27 -17.84
C GLY A 50 -11.79 -8.47 -16.62
N GLY A 51 -11.23 -7.27 -16.79
CA GLY A 51 -10.84 -6.40 -15.68
C GLY A 51 -9.69 -6.97 -14.84
N ALA A 52 -8.94 -7.95 -15.36
CA ALA A 52 -7.90 -8.66 -14.62
C ALA A 52 -6.57 -7.88 -14.57
N CYS A 53 -6.16 -7.29 -15.70
CA CYS A 53 -4.87 -6.63 -15.83
C CYS A 53 -5.01 -5.17 -16.28
N SER A 54 -4.17 -4.27 -15.75
CA SER A 54 -4.04 -2.89 -16.25
C SER A 54 -3.29 -2.87 -17.59
N LEU A 55 -3.79 -2.10 -18.56
CA LEU A 55 -3.10 -1.87 -19.83
C LEU A 55 -2.04 -0.78 -19.62
N PHE A 56 -0.78 -1.20 -19.52
CA PHE A 56 0.35 -0.30 -19.32
C PHE A 56 0.44 0.74 -20.45
N GLY A 57 0.52 2.03 -20.09
CA GLY A 57 0.63 3.14 -21.03
C GLY A 57 -0.70 3.64 -21.63
N HIS A 58 -1.83 2.99 -21.33
CA HIS A 58 -3.16 3.39 -21.78
C HIS A 58 -3.96 3.90 -20.58
N LEU A 59 -4.13 5.22 -20.48
CA LEU A 59 -4.89 5.84 -19.40
C LEU A 59 -6.34 6.04 -19.82
N GLN A 60 -7.26 5.89 -18.87
CA GLN A 60 -8.65 6.28 -19.07
C GLN A 60 -8.74 7.81 -19.28
N GLU A 61 -9.71 8.26 -20.06
CA GLU A 61 -9.91 9.69 -20.30
C GLU A 61 -10.36 10.43 -19.04
N ALA A 62 -11.31 9.84 -18.31
CA ALA A 62 -11.80 10.37 -17.05
C ALA A 62 -10.91 9.92 -15.88
N PRO A 63 -10.61 10.81 -14.91
CA PRO A 63 -9.90 10.41 -13.71
C PRO A 63 -10.79 9.52 -12.82
N PHE A 64 -10.15 8.67 -12.04
CA PHE A 64 -10.82 8.00 -10.93
C PHE A 64 -11.17 9.04 -9.85
N LEU A 65 -12.40 9.00 -9.35
CA LEU A 65 -12.89 9.90 -8.31
C LEU A 65 -13.02 9.14 -7.00
N LEU A 66 -12.21 9.51 -6.01
CA LEU A 66 -12.26 8.88 -4.70
C LEU A 66 -13.55 9.22 -3.94
N SER A 67 -14.19 10.34 -4.29
CA SER A 67 -15.47 10.79 -3.74
C SER A 67 -16.64 9.83 -4.03
N ASP A 68 -16.48 8.91 -4.98
CA ASP A 68 -17.50 7.89 -5.27
C ASP A 68 -17.50 6.77 -4.22
N TYR A 69 -16.44 6.67 -3.41
CA TYR A 69 -16.22 5.60 -2.43
C TYR A 69 -15.97 6.11 -1.00
N VAL A 70 -15.57 7.37 -0.87
CA VAL A 70 -15.28 8.05 0.40
C VAL A 70 -16.09 9.35 0.42
N GLU A 71 -16.89 9.56 1.47
CA GLU A 71 -17.67 10.79 1.58
C GLU A 71 -16.74 12.00 1.66
N LYS A 72 -17.02 13.04 0.87
CA LYS A 72 -16.27 14.28 0.92
C LYS A 72 -16.76 15.16 2.08
N ASN A 73 -16.01 15.13 3.17
CA ASN A 73 -16.23 15.97 4.35
C ASN A 73 -14.87 16.42 4.95
N THR A 74 -14.89 17.33 5.92
CA THR A 74 -13.67 17.90 6.52
C THR A 74 -12.79 16.84 7.21
N VAL A 75 -13.39 15.81 7.80
CA VAL A 75 -12.65 14.74 8.50
C VAL A 75 -11.90 13.87 7.49
N ASN A 76 -12.57 13.47 6.41
CA ASN A 76 -11.98 12.67 5.34
C ASN A 76 -10.95 13.47 4.54
N GLU A 77 -11.15 14.78 4.35
CA GLU A 77 -10.13 15.68 3.78
C GLU A 77 -8.83 15.64 4.61
N GLN A 78 -8.92 15.79 5.93
CA GLN A 78 -7.77 15.74 6.82
C GLN A 78 -7.11 14.35 6.85
N SER A 79 -7.92 13.30 6.83
CA SER A 79 -7.47 11.91 6.80
C SER A 79 -6.65 11.64 5.53
N LEU A 80 -7.20 11.96 4.35
CA LEU A 80 -6.49 11.79 3.08
C LEU A 80 -5.24 12.66 2.98
N ALA A 81 -5.27 13.89 3.49
CA ALA A 81 -4.09 14.74 3.58
C ALA A 81 -2.98 14.09 4.41
N LYS A 82 -3.31 13.51 5.58
CA LYS A 82 -2.35 12.79 6.42
C LYS A 82 -1.82 11.52 5.76
N LEU A 83 -2.66 10.74 5.09
CA LEU A 83 -2.20 9.59 4.29
C LEU A 83 -1.23 10.02 3.19
N GLN A 84 -1.50 11.12 2.48
CA GLN A 84 -0.60 11.65 1.47
C GLN A 84 0.72 12.18 2.06
N THR A 85 0.71 12.71 3.29
CA THR A 85 1.94 13.07 4.03
C THR A 85 2.77 11.84 4.38
N ILE A 86 2.15 10.72 4.79
CA ILE A 86 2.87 9.45 5.02
C ILE A 86 3.49 8.95 3.71
N VAL A 87 2.73 8.97 2.61
CA VAL A 87 3.27 8.64 1.27
C VAL A 87 4.50 9.49 0.94
N SER A 88 4.42 10.81 1.17
CA SER A 88 5.52 11.74 0.90
C SER A 88 6.75 11.40 1.75
N ALA A 89 6.57 11.09 3.04
CA ALA A 89 7.64 10.69 3.93
C ALA A 89 8.35 9.41 3.47
N VAL A 90 7.57 8.38 3.09
CA VAL A 90 8.11 7.09 2.62
C VAL A 90 8.93 7.31 1.36
N VAL A 91 8.40 8.04 0.38
CA VAL A 91 9.09 8.34 -0.88
C VAL A 91 10.37 9.13 -0.62
N GLU A 92 10.32 10.17 0.23
CA GLU A 92 11.48 11.00 0.54
C GLU A 92 12.58 10.22 1.25
N PHE A 93 12.24 9.35 2.20
CA PHE A 93 13.22 8.62 3.00
C PHE A 93 13.81 7.39 2.31
N THR A 94 13.11 6.83 1.33
CA THR A 94 13.52 5.56 0.69
C THR A 94 13.89 5.72 -0.77
N ALA A 95 13.39 6.76 -1.45
CA ALA A 95 13.39 6.89 -2.90
C ALA A 95 12.71 5.70 -3.61
N VAL A 96 11.71 5.07 -2.99
CA VAL A 96 10.91 4.02 -3.61
C VAL A 96 10.19 4.56 -4.86
N ASP A 97 10.17 3.77 -5.93
CA ASP A 97 9.64 4.19 -7.22
C ASP A 97 8.10 4.28 -7.23
N TRP A 98 7.45 3.42 -6.45
CA TRP A 98 5.99 3.41 -6.28
C TRP A 98 5.59 3.05 -4.86
N PHE A 99 4.63 3.77 -4.29
CA PHE A 99 4.09 3.47 -2.96
C PHE A 99 2.61 3.83 -2.89
N GLY A 100 1.77 2.94 -2.34
CA GLY A 100 0.33 3.15 -2.21
C GLY A 100 -0.24 2.62 -0.90
N ILE A 101 -1.26 3.32 -0.42
CA ILE A 101 -2.03 2.97 0.78
C ILE A 101 -3.43 2.56 0.36
N TYR A 102 -3.86 1.38 0.83
CA TYR A 102 -5.14 0.79 0.48
C TYR A 102 -5.96 0.43 1.71
N GLN A 103 -7.26 0.71 1.67
CA GLN A 103 -8.23 0.31 2.69
C GLN A 103 -9.22 -0.68 2.12
N ALA A 104 -9.56 -1.72 2.88
CA ALA A 104 -10.64 -2.62 2.52
C ALA A 104 -11.99 -1.93 2.70
N ARG A 105 -12.79 -1.85 1.63
CA ARG A 105 -14.14 -1.26 1.63
C ARG A 105 -15.16 -2.20 0.99
N ALA A 106 -16.41 -2.06 1.41
CA ALA A 106 -17.54 -2.67 0.71
C ALA A 106 -17.94 -1.75 -0.44
N THR A 107 -18.07 -2.32 -1.65
CA THR A 107 -18.58 -1.64 -2.83
C THR A 107 -19.76 -2.42 -3.40
N ASN A 108 -20.40 -1.88 -4.44
CA ASN A 108 -21.49 -2.58 -5.13
C ASN A 108 -21.04 -3.91 -5.79
N GLU A 109 -19.74 -4.09 -5.98
CA GLU A 109 -19.13 -5.29 -6.57
C GLU A 109 -18.58 -6.27 -5.51
N GLY A 110 -18.78 -5.95 -4.22
CA GLY A 110 -18.27 -6.72 -3.10
C GLY A 110 -17.14 -6.04 -2.35
N LYS A 111 -16.37 -6.81 -1.57
CA LYS A 111 -15.26 -6.27 -0.77
C LYS A 111 -14.06 -6.01 -1.69
N GLN A 112 -13.51 -4.80 -1.66
CA GLN A 112 -12.37 -4.38 -2.49
C GLN A 112 -11.33 -3.65 -1.65
N LEU A 113 -10.06 -3.72 -2.02
CA LEU A 113 -9.04 -2.77 -1.57
C LEU A 113 -9.13 -1.51 -2.42
N LEU A 114 -9.39 -0.37 -1.78
CA LEU A 114 -9.44 0.95 -2.42
C LEU A 114 -8.14 1.71 -2.15
N LYS A 115 -7.49 2.20 -3.21
CA LYS A 115 -6.32 3.08 -3.13
C LYS A 115 -6.72 4.46 -2.65
N LEU A 116 -6.23 4.86 -1.48
CA LEU A 116 -6.55 6.14 -0.84
C LEU A 116 -5.52 7.23 -1.15
N ALA A 117 -4.24 6.87 -1.13
CA ALA A 117 -3.11 7.78 -1.38
C ALA A 117 -1.97 7.00 -2.02
N TYR A 118 -1.20 7.64 -2.91
CA TYR A 118 -0.06 6.99 -3.55
C TYR A 118 0.92 7.99 -4.16
N SER A 119 2.09 7.48 -4.56
CA SER A 119 3.09 8.14 -5.39
C SER A 119 3.65 7.14 -6.40
N GLY A 120 4.01 7.61 -7.59
CA GLY A 120 4.52 6.79 -8.69
C GLY A 120 3.61 6.80 -9.91
N ALA A 121 3.82 5.86 -10.83
CA ALA A 121 3.03 5.73 -12.05
C ALA A 121 1.52 5.46 -11.76
N PRO A 122 0.60 5.92 -12.63
CA PRO A 122 -0.81 5.56 -12.56
C PRO A 122 -1.01 4.05 -12.51
N SER A 123 -1.79 3.60 -11.53
CA SER A 123 -2.07 2.18 -11.29
C SER A 123 -3.52 1.97 -10.87
N ARG A 124 -3.95 0.72 -10.84
CA ARG A 124 -5.31 0.31 -10.52
C ARG A 124 -5.79 0.90 -9.17
N PRO A 125 -7.05 1.41 -9.10
CA PRO A 125 -7.60 2.00 -7.88
C PRO A 125 -8.23 0.97 -6.93
N LEU A 126 -8.76 -0.13 -7.48
CA LEU A 126 -9.58 -1.10 -6.76
C LEU A 126 -9.11 -2.53 -7.02
N PHE A 127 -8.87 -3.32 -5.98
CA PHE A 127 -8.58 -4.75 -6.11
C PHE A 127 -9.68 -5.60 -5.47
N PRO A 128 -10.32 -6.53 -6.20
CA PRO A 128 -11.31 -7.43 -5.61
C PRO A 128 -10.71 -8.34 -4.53
N ILE A 129 -11.24 -8.29 -3.31
CA ILE A 129 -10.81 -9.17 -2.22
C ILE A 129 -11.51 -10.53 -2.37
N THR A 130 -10.92 -11.38 -3.20
CA THR A 130 -11.43 -12.73 -3.51
C THR A 130 -10.26 -13.72 -3.64
N GLU A 131 -10.51 -14.99 -3.33
CA GLU A 131 -9.51 -16.07 -3.51
C GLU A 131 -9.03 -16.18 -4.97
N ALA A 132 -9.94 -15.97 -5.93
CA ALA A 132 -9.60 -16.03 -7.34
C ALA A 132 -8.58 -14.94 -7.75
N PHE A 133 -8.71 -13.73 -7.19
CA PHE A 133 -7.76 -12.65 -7.44
C PHE A 133 -6.47 -12.82 -6.61
N ALA A 134 -6.57 -13.45 -5.43
CA ALA A 134 -5.42 -13.79 -4.60
C ALA A 134 -4.42 -14.71 -5.30
N ALA A 135 -4.89 -15.57 -6.21
CA ALA A 135 -4.03 -16.50 -6.94
C ALA A 135 -2.86 -15.82 -7.65
N THR A 136 -3.00 -14.55 -8.06
CA THR A 136 -1.94 -13.83 -8.80
C THR A 136 -1.55 -12.49 -8.17
N SER A 137 -2.32 -11.94 -7.23
CA SER A 137 -2.09 -10.62 -6.63
C SER A 137 -1.46 -10.70 -5.24
N ASN A 138 -0.25 -10.13 -5.09
CA ASN A 138 0.39 -9.96 -3.79
C ASN A 138 -0.46 -9.08 -2.84
N ASN A 139 -1.08 -8.03 -3.35
CA ASN A 139 -1.98 -7.15 -2.59
C ASN A 139 -3.11 -7.96 -1.95
N ILE A 140 -3.78 -8.81 -2.74
CA ILE A 140 -4.89 -9.62 -2.24
C ILE A 140 -4.43 -10.77 -1.34
N GLN A 141 -3.28 -11.39 -1.63
CA GLN A 141 -2.69 -12.39 -0.72
C GLN A 141 -2.37 -11.76 0.66
N THR A 142 -1.86 -10.53 0.67
CA THR A 142 -1.50 -9.82 1.91
C THR A 142 -2.74 -9.53 2.76
N VAL A 143 -3.82 -9.00 2.18
CA VAL A 143 -5.05 -8.69 2.94
C VAL A 143 -5.77 -9.96 3.42
N LEU A 144 -5.76 -11.05 2.64
CA LEU A 144 -6.42 -12.31 3.04
C LEU A 144 -5.63 -13.09 4.09
N SER A 145 -4.30 -13.14 3.97
CA SER A 145 -3.44 -13.86 4.91
C SER A 145 -3.12 -13.06 6.17
N ALA A 146 -3.29 -11.73 6.12
CA ALA A 146 -2.83 -10.80 7.14
C ALA A 146 -1.32 -10.93 7.43
N LYS A 147 -0.53 -11.30 6.42
CA LYS A 147 0.93 -11.43 6.49
C LYS A 147 1.60 -10.56 5.44
N ALA A 148 2.72 -9.96 5.81
CA ALA A 148 3.56 -9.22 4.88
C ALA A 148 4.16 -10.16 3.82
N ARG A 149 4.30 -9.65 2.61
CA ARG A 149 5.04 -10.28 1.52
C ARG A 149 6.19 -9.36 1.13
N VAL A 150 7.39 -9.92 1.05
CA VAL A 150 8.60 -9.20 0.63
C VAL A 150 9.24 -10.01 -0.48
N ILE A 151 9.29 -9.46 -1.69
CA ILE A 151 9.90 -10.07 -2.86
C ILE A 151 10.97 -9.11 -3.35
N ASN A 152 12.23 -9.38 -3.02
CA ASN A 152 13.36 -8.52 -3.39
C ASN A 152 13.98 -8.83 -4.76
N ASP A 153 13.59 -9.94 -5.39
CA ASP A 153 14.02 -10.31 -6.74
C ASP A 153 12.83 -10.97 -7.45
N ILE A 154 11.99 -10.14 -8.08
CA ILE A 154 10.83 -10.59 -8.84
C ILE A 154 11.25 -11.47 -10.03
N PRO A 155 12.26 -11.10 -10.85
CA PRO A 155 12.74 -11.98 -11.92
C PRO A 155 13.06 -13.39 -11.44
N GLN A 156 13.84 -13.53 -10.36
CA GLN A 156 14.17 -14.84 -9.79
C GLN A 156 12.94 -15.55 -9.22
N TYR A 157 12.07 -14.82 -8.51
CA TYR A 157 10.86 -15.37 -7.91
C TYR A 157 9.94 -15.99 -8.98
N VAL A 158 9.71 -15.28 -10.08
CA VAL A 158 8.89 -15.77 -11.21
C VAL A 158 9.54 -16.97 -11.89
N VAL A 159 10.86 -16.92 -12.17
CA VAL A 159 11.60 -18.06 -12.74
C VAL A 159 11.51 -19.31 -11.85
N SER A 160 11.40 -19.12 -10.53
CA SER A 160 11.24 -20.21 -9.55
C SER A 160 9.80 -20.73 -9.44
N GLY A 161 8.88 -20.26 -10.29
CA GLY A 161 7.47 -20.64 -10.29
C GLY A 161 6.60 -19.83 -9.32
N GLY A 162 7.09 -18.69 -8.83
CA GLY A 162 6.33 -17.78 -8.01
C GLY A 162 5.26 -17.03 -8.81
N GLU A 163 4.02 -17.07 -8.32
CA GLU A 163 2.91 -16.32 -8.92
C GLU A 163 3.12 -14.82 -8.73
N TYR A 164 3.14 -14.08 -9.83
CA TYR A 164 3.34 -12.63 -9.81
C TYR A 164 2.54 -11.95 -10.91
N TYR A 165 1.74 -10.96 -10.52
CA TYR A 165 1.00 -10.11 -11.44
C TYR A 165 1.83 -8.88 -11.79
N THR A 166 2.38 -8.83 -13.01
CA THR A 166 3.19 -7.70 -13.47
C THR A 166 2.32 -6.55 -13.97
N CYS A 167 2.23 -5.46 -13.19
CA CYS A 167 1.61 -4.19 -13.62
C CYS A 167 2.55 -3.34 -14.49
N ASP A 168 3.81 -3.20 -14.05
CA ASP A 168 4.85 -2.40 -14.70
C ASP A 168 6.09 -3.28 -14.83
N PRO A 169 6.61 -3.54 -16.05
CA PRO A 169 7.77 -4.40 -16.25
C PRO A 169 9.07 -3.83 -15.66
N LYS A 170 9.09 -2.57 -15.21
CA LYS A 170 10.23 -1.99 -14.50
C LYS A 170 10.33 -2.49 -13.06
N VAL A 171 9.26 -3.01 -12.47
CA VAL A 171 9.23 -3.46 -11.07
C VAL A 171 10.09 -4.71 -10.91
N LYS A 172 11.05 -4.63 -9.99
CA LYS A 172 12.02 -5.68 -9.70
C LYS A 172 12.02 -6.16 -8.26
N ALA A 173 11.52 -5.33 -7.35
CA ALA A 173 11.20 -5.71 -6.00
C ALA A 173 9.83 -5.15 -5.61
N GLU A 174 9.10 -5.87 -4.77
CA GLU A 174 7.82 -5.44 -4.21
C GLU A 174 7.70 -5.87 -2.74
N THR A 175 7.07 -5.04 -1.93
CA THR A 175 6.53 -5.47 -0.64
C THR A 175 5.12 -4.95 -0.40
N CYS A 176 4.25 -5.87 0.02
CA CYS A 176 2.93 -5.55 0.54
C CYS A 176 2.91 -5.85 2.04
N MET A 177 2.36 -4.94 2.86
CA MET A 177 2.26 -5.14 4.31
C MET A 177 0.84 -4.85 4.84
N PRO A 178 0.32 -5.65 5.77
CA PRO A 178 -1.03 -5.49 6.30
C PRO A 178 -1.16 -4.27 7.21
N LEU A 179 -2.34 -3.64 7.19
CA LEU A 179 -2.78 -2.63 8.14
C LEU A 179 -3.75 -3.27 9.13
N PHE A 180 -3.51 -3.11 10.42
CA PHE A 180 -4.33 -3.72 11.47
C PHE A 180 -5.17 -2.69 12.21
N ASP A 181 -6.41 -3.06 12.55
CA ASP A 181 -7.21 -2.32 13.54
C ASP A 181 -6.82 -2.69 14.98
N ASP A 182 -7.50 -2.07 15.95
CA ASP A 182 -7.28 -2.32 17.38
C ASP A 182 -7.63 -3.75 17.82
N ALA A 183 -8.45 -4.45 17.03
CA ALA A 183 -8.80 -5.85 17.23
C ALA A 183 -7.90 -6.82 16.43
N GLN A 184 -6.80 -6.32 15.85
CA GLN A 184 -5.84 -7.07 15.03
C GLN A 184 -6.42 -7.67 13.74
N ASN A 185 -7.56 -7.15 13.26
CA ASN A 185 -8.07 -7.51 11.94
C ASN A 185 -7.31 -6.74 10.86
N CYS A 186 -7.03 -7.41 9.74
CA CYS A 186 -6.45 -6.75 8.57
C CYS A 186 -7.53 -5.89 7.87
N ILE A 187 -7.38 -4.57 7.94
CA ILE A 187 -8.32 -3.58 7.39
C ILE A 187 -7.84 -2.91 6.10
N GLY A 188 -6.65 -3.24 5.64
CA GLY A 188 -6.03 -2.67 4.45
C GLY A 188 -4.60 -3.14 4.30
N ILE A 189 -3.87 -2.54 3.36
CA ILE A 189 -2.45 -2.81 3.12
C ILE A 189 -1.72 -1.53 2.72
N ILE A 190 -0.40 -1.56 2.81
CA ILE A 190 0.46 -0.79 1.90
C ILE A 190 0.97 -1.70 0.79
N ASP A 191 1.36 -1.08 -0.31
CA ASP A 191 2.09 -1.70 -1.41
C ASP A 191 3.23 -0.75 -1.81
N ALA A 192 4.42 -1.30 -2.03
CA ALA A 192 5.64 -0.58 -2.35
C ALA A 192 6.41 -1.34 -3.43
N GLU A 193 6.75 -0.68 -4.52
CA GLU A 193 7.44 -1.27 -5.67
C GLU A 193 8.73 -0.49 -5.97
N ALA A 194 9.79 -1.21 -6.31
CA ALA A 194 11.07 -0.62 -6.70
C ALA A 194 11.56 -1.20 -8.03
N PHE A 195 12.25 -0.37 -8.82
CA PHE A 195 12.81 -0.73 -10.12
C PHE A 195 14.22 -1.34 -10.01
N SER A 196 14.67 -1.58 -8.79
CA SER A 196 15.92 -2.26 -8.47
C SER A 196 15.68 -3.50 -7.62
N GLU A 197 16.50 -4.53 -7.84
CA GLU A 197 16.52 -5.74 -7.02
C GLU A 197 17.12 -5.42 -5.64
N SER A 198 16.76 -6.21 -4.63
CA SER A 198 17.26 -6.10 -3.26
C SER A 198 17.05 -4.72 -2.61
N PHE A 199 16.02 -4.00 -3.05
CA PHE A 199 15.70 -2.66 -2.54
C PHE A 199 15.23 -2.70 -1.08
N PHE A 200 14.32 -3.60 -0.73
CA PHE A 200 13.71 -3.67 0.61
C PHE A 200 14.63 -4.35 1.62
N ASN A 201 15.63 -3.61 2.07
CA ASN A 201 16.48 -3.98 3.21
C ASN A 201 15.75 -3.77 4.55
N GLU A 202 16.39 -4.16 5.65
CA GLU A 202 15.79 -4.09 6.98
C GLU A 202 15.39 -2.66 7.40
N GLU A 203 16.17 -1.64 7.01
CA GLU A 203 15.89 -0.24 7.35
C GLU A 203 14.63 0.27 6.64
N ILE A 204 14.49 -0.04 5.35
CA ILE A 204 13.28 0.32 4.59
C ILE A 204 12.08 -0.46 5.13
N LEU A 205 12.22 -1.76 5.38
CA LEU A 205 11.13 -2.57 5.93
C LEU A 205 10.67 -2.06 7.30
N ALA A 206 11.60 -1.59 8.14
CA ALA A 206 11.28 -0.99 9.43
C ALA A 206 10.50 0.33 9.31
N LEU A 207 10.85 1.17 8.33
CA LEU A 207 10.10 2.40 8.04
C LEU A 207 8.70 2.11 7.49
N LEU A 208 8.59 1.13 6.58
CA LEU A 208 7.28 0.72 6.04
C LEU A 208 6.39 0.11 7.14
N ALA A 209 6.96 -0.70 8.03
CA ALA A 209 6.25 -1.20 9.21
C ALA A 209 5.80 -0.06 10.12
N ALA A 210 6.65 0.94 10.37
CA ALA A 210 6.28 2.12 11.15
C ALA A 210 5.09 2.86 10.52
N ALA A 211 5.13 3.08 9.20
CA ALA A 211 4.00 3.65 8.45
C ALA A 211 2.72 2.83 8.64
N CYS A 212 2.79 1.49 8.54
CA CYS A 212 1.63 0.62 8.74
C CYS A 212 1.00 0.73 10.12
N THR A 213 1.75 1.15 11.15
CA THR A 213 1.19 1.39 12.49
C THR A 213 0.56 2.77 12.70
N ARG A 214 0.82 3.73 11.79
CA ARG A 214 0.24 5.08 11.84
C ARG A 214 -0.91 5.27 10.86
N ILE A 215 -0.86 4.61 9.71
CA ILE A 215 -1.91 4.69 8.69
C ILE A 215 -3.32 4.43 9.27
N PRO A 216 -3.55 3.41 10.12
CA PRO A 216 -4.88 3.14 10.67
C PRO A 216 -5.51 4.31 11.42
N ASP A 217 -4.71 5.18 12.03
CA ASP A 217 -5.20 6.34 12.78
C ASP A 217 -5.70 7.47 11.85
N TYR A 218 -5.47 7.36 10.54
CA TYR A 218 -5.83 8.35 9.51
C TYR A 218 -6.65 7.76 8.36
N LEU A 219 -7.21 6.56 8.52
CA LEU A 219 -8.09 6.00 7.50
C LEU A 219 -9.43 6.75 7.50
N PRO A 220 -9.94 7.14 6.31
CA PRO A 220 -11.25 7.77 6.22
C PRO A 220 -12.36 6.79 6.54
N GLU A 221 -13.51 7.32 6.96
CA GLU A 221 -14.75 6.58 7.22
C GLU A 221 -15.49 6.21 5.93
#